data_AF-A0A661USW7-F1
#
_entry.id   AF-A0A661USW7-F1
#
_cell.length_a   1.000
_cell.length_b   1.000
_cell.length_c   1.000
_cell.angle_alpha   90.00
_cell.angle_beta   90.00
_cell.angle_gamma   90.00
#
_symmetry.space_group_name_H-M   'P 1'
#
loop_
_entity.id
_entity.type
_entity.pdbx_description
1 polymer ?
#
loop_
_entity_poly.entity_id
_entity_poly.type
_entity_poly.pdbx_seq_one_letter_code
_entity_poly.pdbx_strand_id
1 'polypeptide(L)'
;MRKAYAGADLVQAASDYSTKTPPLLAREFKHGEIDAAEVNFNKAKYLLLKGADGWKVYWEAIGYNQLSAKAVMAQFKKGEVTRWNFVALLDDYYNYEYRNARDTHYSIELTDRGSGEYFSGFIDKTSDDGKAMFDLLGDGKGHQVVVDIGYNDAARDPSIVNITSFVADNWMGDPEELKPLLGLN
;
A
#
# COMPACT_ATOMS: atom_id res chain seq x y z
N MET A 1 -18.85 2.54 13.41
CA MET A 1 -17.83 2.79 14.45
C MET A 1 -17.19 1.47 14.83
N ARG A 2 -15.91 1.25 14.48
CA ARG A 2 -15.16 0.09 14.99
C ARG A 2 -14.27 0.56 16.15
N LYS A 3 -14.20 -0.25 17.21
CA LYS A 3 -13.45 0.03 18.43
C LYS A 3 -11.95 0.01 18.14
N ALA A 4 -11.24 1.05 18.59
CA ALA A 4 -9.80 0.99 18.77
C ALA A 4 -9.52 -0.01 19.90
N TYR A 5 -8.72 -1.05 19.64
CA TYR A 5 -8.20 -1.92 20.70
C TYR A 5 -6.92 -1.30 21.25
N ALA A 6 -6.86 -1.11 22.57
CA ALA A 6 -5.65 -0.68 23.25
C ALA A 6 -4.58 -1.78 23.19
N GLY A 7 -3.31 -1.40 23.06
CA GLY A 7 -2.19 -2.32 22.76
C GLY A 7 -1.96 -3.46 23.75
N ALA A 8 -2.54 -3.42 24.96
CA ALA A 8 -2.48 -4.52 25.92
C ALA A 8 -3.38 -5.71 25.53
N ASP A 9 -4.49 -5.47 24.82
CA ASP A 9 -5.44 -6.52 24.43
C ASP A 9 -4.98 -7.33 23.21
N LEU A 10 -4.05 -6.83 22.40
CA LEU A 10 -3.56 -7.57 21.23
C LEU A 10 -2.57 -8.69 21.61
N VAL A 11 -1.81 -8.50 22.69
CA VAL A 11 -0.93 -9.55 23.23
C VAL A 11 -1.77 -10.64 23.90
N GLN A 12 -2.83 -10.26 24.64
CA GLN A 12 -3.74 -11.21 25.27
C GLN A 12 -4.64 -11.93 24.24
N ALA A 13 -5.20 -11.22 23.26
CA ALA A 13 -5.99 -11.82 22.17
C ALA A 13 -5.16 -12.75 21.28
N ALA A 14 -3.86 -12.48 21.10
CA ALA A 14 -2.95 -13.43 20.45
C ALA A 14 -2.61 -14.63 21.35
N SER A 15 -2.56 -14.45 22.68
CA SER A 15 -2.34 -15.52 23.64
C SER A 15 -3.57 -16.45 23.81
N ASP A 16 -4.77 -15.92 23.71
CA ASP A 16 -6.02 -16.67 23.89
C ASP A 16 -6.36 -17.55 22.67
N TYR A 17 -5.75 -17.27 21.51
CA TYR A 17 -5.79 -18.12 20.30
C TYR A 17 -4.70 -19.22 20.29
N SER A 18 -3.88 -19.30 21.34
CA SER A 18 -2.77 -20.26 21.45
C SER A 18 -3.18 -21.51 22.22
N THR A 19 -3.54 -22.56 21.49
CA THR A 19 -3.13 -23.91 21.92
C THR A 19 -2.22 -24.59 20.90
N LYS A 20 -1.95 -23.99 19.73
CA LYS A 20 -1.16 -24.61 18.64
C LYS A 20 -0.39 -23.62 17.73
N THR A 21 0.01 -22.44 18.20
CA THR A 21 0.62 -21.41 17.32
C THR A 21 2.13 -21.28 17.56
N PRO A 22 2.98 -21.19 16.51
CA PRO A 22 4.42 -20.97 16.65
C PRO A 22 4.74 -19.68 17.43
N PRO A 23 5.91 -19.59 18.08
CA PRO A 23 6.28 -18.42 18.88
C PRO A 23 6.29 -17.14 18.05
N LEU A 24 5.70 -16.07 18.60
CA LEU A 24 5.87 -14.70 18.14
C LEU A 24 7.37 -14.36 18.17
N LEU A 25 8.04 -14.42 17.03
CA LEU A 25 9.40 -13.92 16.87
C LEU A 25 9.28 -12.42 16.57
N ALA A 26 9.27 -11.62 17.63
CA ALA A 26 9.41 -10.18 17.54
C ALA A 26 10.90 -9.84 17.38
N ARG A 27 11.26 -9.14 16.31
CA ARG A 27 12.58 -8.50 16.19
C ARG A 27 12.39 -7.01 16.37
N GLU A 28 12.92 -6.48 17.46
CA GLU A 28 12.95 -5.04 17.72
C GLU A 28 14.01 -4.38 16.84
N PHE A 29 13.64 -3.24 16.26
CA PHE A 29 14.55 -2.40 15.49
C PHE A 29 14.33 -0.95 15.91
N LYS A 30 15.45 -0.22 16.05
CA LYS A 30 15.42 1.24 16.13
C LYS A 30 15.66 1.78 14.74
N HIS A 31 14.63 2.38 14.16
CA HIS A 31 14.75 3.06 12.87
C HIS A 31 14.51 4.55 13.10
N GLY A 32 15.58 5.36 13.02
CA GLY A 32 15.48 6.82 13.01
C GLY A 32 14.69 7.48 14.16
N GLU A 33 14.70 6.92 15.38
CA GLU A 33 13.95 7.34 16.60
C GLU A 33 12.63 6.62 16.88
N ILE A 34 12.16 5.74 16.00
CA ILE A 34 10.94 4.96 16.21
C ILE A 34 11.30 3.55 16.71
N ASP A 35 10.74 3.17 17.87
CA ASP A 35 10.72 1.79 18.36
C ASP A 35 9.73 0.99 17.49
N ALA A 36 10.25 0.16 16.60
CA ALA A 36 9.46 -0.71 15.73
C ALA A 36 9.78 -2.19 16.02
N ALA A 37 8.80 -3.06 15.83
CA ALA A 37 9.00 -4.50 15.90
C ALA A 37 8.34 -5.18 14.70
N GLU A 38 9.09 -6.02 14.00
CA GLU A 38 8.50 -6.94 13.03
C GLU A 38 8.03 -8.19 13.78
N VAL A 39 6.77 -8.56 13.57
CA VAL A 39 6.14 -9.72 14.20
C VAL A 39 5.60 -10.65 13.12
N ASN A 40 5.93 -11.94 13.23
CA ASN A 40 5.38 -12.98 12.36
C ASN A 40 4.21 -13.68 13.06
N PHE A 41 3.02 -13.63 12.45
CA PHE A 41 1.83 -14.31 12.97
C PHE A 41 1.03 -14.90 11.80
N ASN A 42 0.71 -16.21 11.87
CA ASN A 42 -0.01 -16.93 10.81
C ASN A 42 0.58 -16.76 9.38
N LYS A 43 1.91 -16.79 9.26
CA LYS A 43 2.65 -16.56 7.99
C LYS A 43 2.53 -15.14 7.42
N ALA A 44 1.88 -14.22 8.12
CA ALA A 44 1.89 -12.80 7.82
C ALA A 44 2.94 -12.09 8.68
N LYS A 45 3.61 -11.11 8.09
CA LYS A 45 4.49 -10.16 8.78
C LYS A 45 3.65 -8.95 9.16
N TYR A 46 3.83 -8.46 10.37
CA TYR A 46 3.20 -7.24 10.88
C TYR A 46 4.29 -6.30 11.35
N LEU A 47 4.13 -5.02 11.05
CA LEU A 47 4.94 -3.98 11.67
C LEU A 47 4.17 -3.44 12.87
N LEU A 48 4.76 -3.56 14.06
CA LEU A 48 4.29 -2.88 15.25
C LEU A 48 5.11 -1.61 15.42
N LEU A 49 4.43 -0.51 15.69
CA LEU A 49 5.05 0.77 16.01
C LEU A 49 4.67 1.14 17.43
N LYS A 50 5.66 1.57 18.24
CA LYS A 50 5.43 1.96 19.63
C LYS A 50 5.24 3.47 19.72
N GLY A 51 4.03 3.89 20.09
CA GLY A 51 3.71 5.26 20.46
C GLY A 51 3.56 5.45 21.96
N ALA A 52 3.15 6.64 22.39
CA ALA A 52 2.90 6.96 23.81
C ALA A 52 1.86 6.03 24.47
N ASP A 53 0.88 5.56 23.69
CA ASP A 53 -0.19 4.65 24.15
C ASP A 53 0.18 3.16 24.05
N GLY A 54 1.44 2.84 23.75
CA GLY A 54 1.93 1.49 23.53
C GLY A 54 2.03 1.09 22.05
N TRP A 55 2.09 -0.21 21.79
CA TRP A 55 2.28 -0.78 20.45
C TRP A 55 0.99 -0.76 19.63
N LYS A 56 1.07 -0.29 18.38
CA LYS A 56 0.00 -0.28 17.40
C LYS A 56 0.44 -1.02 16.13
N VAL A 57 -0.47 -1.79 15.53
CA VAL A 57 -0.21 -2.45 14.23
C VAL A 57 -0.28 -1.40 13.13
N TYR A 58 0.77 -1.32 12.31
CA TYR A 58 0.79 -0.51 11.11
C TYR A 58 0.30 -1.36 9.93
N TRP A 59 -1.01 -1.28 9.66
CA TRP A 59 -1.69 -2.08 8.64
C TRP A 59 -1.25 -1.73 7.21
N GLU A 60 -0.80 -0.51 6.97
CA GLU A 60 -0.33 -0.08 5.65
C GLU A 60 0.98 -0.78 5.27
N ALA A 61 1.89 -1.02 6.23
CA ALA A 61 3.13 -1.78 5.98
C ALA A 61 2.92 -3.23 5.54
N ILE A 62 1.71 -3.77 5.66
CA ILE A 62 1.39 -5.12 5.17
C ILE A 62 0.63 -5.10 3.82
N GLY A 63 0.43 -3.91 3.25
CA GLY A 63 -0.26 -3.67 1.99
C GLY A 63 -1.78 -3.68 2.12
N TYR A 64 -2.30 -3.40 3.32
CA TYR A 64 -3.75 -3.34 3.53
C TYR A 64 -4.25 -1.91 3.33
N ASN A 65 -5.04 -1.71 2.28
CA ASN A 65 -5.78 -0.46 2.08
C ASN A 65 -7.02 -0.44 2.99
N GLN A 66 -7.29 0.68 3.67
CA GLN A 66 -8.39 0.77 4.66
C GLN A 66 -9.79 0.58 4.03
N LEU A 67 -9.91 0.88 2.75
CA LEU A 67 -11.11 0.76 1.96
C LEU A 67 -10.82 -0.14 0.75
N SER A 68 -11.80 -0.93 0.32
CA SER A 68 -11.69 -1.63 -0.95
C SER A 68 -11.68 -0.62 -2.11
N ALA A 69 -11.12 -1.02 -3.25
CA ALA A 69 -11.01 -0.10 -4.37
C ALA A 69 -12.36 0.34 -4.87
N LYS A 70 -13.30 -0.61 -4.95
CA LYS A 70 -14.70 -0.31 -5.25
C LYS A 70 -15.30 0.74 -4.30
N ALA A 71 -15.01 0.67 -3.01
CA ALA A 71 -15.52 1.63 -2.04
C ALA A 71 -14.87 3.01 -2.20
N VAL A 72 -13.57 3.04 -2.50
CA VAL A 72 -12.82 4.26 -2.81
C VAL A 72 -13.34 4.90 -4.08
N MET A 73 -13.45 4.13 -5.16
CA MET A 73 -13.92 4.59 -6.48
C MET A 73 -15.35 5.09 -6.47
N ALA A 74 -16.22 4.52 -5.63
CA ALA A 74 -17.57 5.03 -5.43
C ALA A 74 -17.63 6.41 -4.74
N GLN A 75 -16.54 6.80 -4.07
CA GLN A 75 -16.45 8.07 -3.31
C GLN A 75 -15.58 9.12 -4.00
N PHE A 76 -14.72 8.69 -4.92
CA PHE A 76 -13.79 9.55 -5.64
C PHE A 76 -14.51 10.65 -6.40
N LYS A 77 -14.06 11.89 -6.20
CA LYS A 77 -14.47 13.02 -7.03
C LYS A 77 -13.41 13.31 -8.08
N LYS A 78 -13.85 13.96 -9.15
CA LYS A 78 -12.97 14.51 -10.18
C LYS A 78 -11.84 15.33 -9.55
N GLY A 79 -10.61 15.01 -9.92
CA GLY A 79 -9.39 15.69 -9.46
C GLY A 79 -8.93 15.32 -8.05
N GLU A 80 -9.64 14.43 -7.35
CA GLU A 80 -9.11 13.85 -6.11
C GLU A 80 -8.04 12.81 -6.44
N VAL A 81 -7.00 12.83 -5.62
CA VAL A 81 -5.87 11.89 -5.65
C VAL A 81 -5.87 11.18 -4.30
N THR A 82 -5.66 9.87 -4.31
CA THR A 82 -5.50 9.09 -3.08
C THR A 82 -4.22 8.27 -3.13
N ARG A 83 -3.63 8.06 -1.96
CA ARG A 83 -2.45 7.23 -1.77
C ARG A 83 -2.83 5.79 -1.50
N TRP A 84 -2.27 4.86 -2.25
CA TRP A 84 -2.62 3.45 -2.20
C TRP A 84 -1.39 2.53 -2.26
N ASN A 85 -1.52 1.39 -1.59
CA ASN A 85 -0.51 0.34 -1.54
C ASN A 85 -0.90 -0.79 -2.51
N PHE A 86 -0.05 -1.07 -3.48
CA PHE A 86 -0.29 -2.10 -4.49
C PHE A 86 0.89 -3.07 -4.61
N VAL A 87 0.63 -4.23 -5.18
CA VAL A 87 1.65 -4.98 -5.93
C VAL A 87 1.55 -4.55 -7.38
N ALA A 88 2.61 -3.97 -7.94
CA ALA A 88 2.65 -3.48 -9.31
C ALA A 88 3.50 -4.39 -10.21
N LEU A 89 3.06 -4.56 -11.45
CA LEU A 89 3.78 -5.28 -12.51
C LEU A 89 3.67 -4.48 -13.81
N LEU A 90 4.77 -4.39 -14.57
CA LEU A 90 4.74 -3.76 -15.88
C LEU A 90 3.90 -4.62 -16.84
N ASP A 91 2.95 -4.00 -17.52
CA ASP A 91 2.00 -4.66 -18.44
C ASP A 91 2.12 -4.07 -19.86
N ASP A 92 1.64 -4.81 -20.86
CA ASP A 92 1.59 -4.38 -22.25
C ASP A 92 0.16 -4.08 -22.75
N TYR A 93 -0.84 -4.34 -21.91
CA TYR A 93 -2.25 -4.08 -22.18
C TYR A 93 -2.60 -2.60 -22.03
N TYR A 94 -3.29 -2.05 -23.04
CA TYR A 94 -3.86 -0.71 -22.99
C TYR A 94 -5.36 -0.80 -23.23
N ASN A 95 -6.13 -0.40 -22.22
CA ASN A 95 -7.58 -0.31 -22.33
C ASN A 95 -8.01 0.69 -23.44
N TYR A 96 -9.27 0.61 -23.89
CA TYR A 96 -9.82 1.42 -24.98
C TYR A 96 -9.62 2.94 -24.81
N GLU A 97 -9.73 3.45 -23.58
CA GLU A 97 -9.49 4.86 -23.22
C GLU A 97 -8.01 5.27 -23.37
N TYR A 98 -7.09 4.30 -23.28
CA TYR A 98 -5.64 4.48 -23.45
C TYR A 98 -5.08 3.82 -24.71
N ARG A 99 -5.93 3.42 -25.67
CA ARG A 99 -5.50 2.66 -26.87
C ARG A 99 -4.40 3.33 -27.70
N ASN A 100 -4.31 4.66 -27.63
CA ASN A 100 -3.31 5.47 -28.33
C ASN A 100 -2.23 6.03 -27.39
N ALA A 101 -2.23 5.63 -26.12
CA ALA A 101 -1.34 6.15 -25.11
C ALA A 101 -0.03 5.36 -25.00
N ARG A 102 0.16 4.28 -25.77
CA ARG A 102 1.34 3.41 -25.70
C ARG A 102 2.67 4.15 -25.80
N ASP A 103 2.75 5.22 -26.57
CA ASP A 103 3.98 6.02 -26.72
C ASP A 103 4.18 7.02 -25.57
N THR A 104 3.12 7.35 -24.84
CA THR A 104 3.08 8.43 -23.84
C THR A 104 3.00 7.93 -22.41
N HIS A 105 2.44 6.74 -22.17
CA HIS A 105 2.23 6.17 -20.84
C HIS A 105 2.79 4.76 -20.75
N TYR A 106 3.32 4.37 -19.59
CA TYR A 106 3.51 2.97 -19.23
C TYR A 106 2.17 2.39 -18.74
N SER A 107 1.91 1.13 -19.06
CA SER A 107 0.78 0.37 -18.49
C SER A 107 1.30 -0.48 -17.34
N ILE A 108 0.63 -0.39 -16.20
CA ILE A 108 0.99 -1.06 -14.96
C ILE A 108 -0.23 -1.85 -14.49
N GLU A 109 -0.08 -3.16 -14.33
CA GLU A 109 -1.04 -3.96 -13.57
C GLU A 109 -0.83 -3.67 -12.08
N LEU A 110 -1.87 -3.23 -11.39
CA LEU A 110 -1.84 -3.00 -9.94
C LEU A 110 -2.78 -4.01 -9.26
N THR A 111 -2.28 -4.72 -8.25
CA THR A 111 -3.07 -5.66 -7.45
C THR A 111 -3.19 -5.16 -6.02
N ASP A 112 -4.42 -4.97 -5.54
CA ASP A 112 -4.68 -4.71 -4.12
C ASP A 112 -4.57 -6.02 -3.34
N ARG A 113 -3.60 -6.12 -2.44
CA ARG A 113 -3.40 -7.35 -1.66
C ARG A 113 -4.55 -7.64 -0.71
N GLY A 114 -5.25 -6.60 -0.22
CA GLY A 114 -6.35 -6.75 0.73
C GLY A 114 -7.56 -7.44 0.10
N SER A 115 -7.91 -7.05 -1.12
CA SER A 115 -9.09 -7.55 -1.84
C SER A 115 -8.79 -8.59 -2.93
N GLY A 116 -7.56 -8.59 -3.45
CA GLY A 116 -7.17 -9.33 -4.65
C GLY A 116 -7.69 -8.72 -5.96
N GLU A 117 -8.25 -7.50 -5.92
CA GLU A 117 -8.72 -6.79 -7.11
C GLU A 117 -7.55 -6.26 -7.95
N TYR A 118 -7.73 -6.24 -9.28
CA TYR A 118 -6.76 -5.74 -10.24
C TYR A 118 -7.19 -4.38 -10.82
N PHE A 119 -6.22 -3.54 -11.13
CA PHE A 119 -6.39 -2.24 -11.77
C PHE A 119 -5.43 -2.10 -12.95
N SER A 120 -5.90 -1.44 -14.00
CA SER A 120 -5.04 -0.94 -15.08
C SER A 120 -4.61 0.47 -14.72
N GLY A 121 -3.38 0.61 -14.24
CA GLY A 121 -2.74 1.88 -13.94
C GLY A 121 -1.95 2.41 -15.13
N PHE A 122 -2.03 3.71 -15.36
CA PHE A 122 -1.27 4.38 -16.42
C PHE A 122 -0.46 5.54 -15.85
N ILE A 123 0.84 5.59 -16.16
CA ILE A 123 1.77 6.65 -15.73
C ILE A 123 2.50 7.26 -16.92
N ASP A 124 2.68 8.57 -16.93
CA ASP A 124 3.36 9.29 -18.03
C ASP A 124 4.85 8.89 -18.12
N LYS A 125 5.29 8.43 -19.29
CA LYS A 125 6.69 8.01 -19.54
C LYS A 125 7.71 9.13 -19.42
N THR A 126 7.28 10.38 -19.62
CA THR A 126 8.16 11.54 -19.60
C THR A 126 8.39 12.07 -18.18
N SER A 127 7.49 11.75 -17.26
CA SER A 127 7.63 12.05 -15.83
C SER A 127 8.80 11.32 -15.19
N ASP A 128 9.40 11.90 -14.15
CA ASP A 128 10.48 11.25 -13.40
C ASP A 128 9.97 10.03 -12.63
N ASP A 129 8.77 10.12 -12.04
CA ASP A 129 8.07 9.01 -11.39
C ASP A 129 7.80 7.85 -12.36
N GLY A 130 7.38 8.14 -13.59
CA GLY A 130 7.18 7.15 -14.65
C GLY A 130 8.45 6.40 -15.02
N LYS A 131 9.58 7.11 -15.13
CA LYS A 131 10.89 6.49 -15.39
C LYS A 131 11.33 5.62 -14.21
N ALA A 132 11.22 6.14 -12.98
CA ALA A 132 11.58 5.41 -11.77
C ALA A 132 10.76 4.13 -11.60
N MET A 133 9.44 4.20 -11.87
CA MET A 133 8.56 3.04 -11.83
C MET A 133 8.90 2.03 -12.94
N PHE A 134 9.23 2.48 -14.15
CA PHE A 134 9.68 1.59 -15.23
C PHE A 134 10.99 0.88 -14.88
N ASP A 135 11.95 1.59 -14.30
CA ASP A 135 13.23 1.02 -13.88
C ASP A 135 13.04 -0.05 -12.79
N LEU A 136 12.14 0.19 -11.83
CA LEU A 136 11.79 -0.79 -10.79
C LEU A 136 11.13 -2.05 -11.38
N LEU A 137 10.13 -1.86 -12.24
CA LEU A 137 9.28 -2.94 -12.75
C LEU A 137 9.86 -3.65 -13.99
N GLY A 138 10.95 -3.14 -14.56
CA GLY A 138 11.58 -3.65 -15.79
C GLY A 138 12.13 -5.07 -15.69
N ASP A 139 12.23 -5.64 -14.47
CA ASP A 139 12.64 -7.03 -14.26
C ASP A 139 11.52 -8.06 -14.50
N GLY A 140 10.30 -7.59 -14.78
CA GLY A 140 9.14 -8.41 -15.09
C GLY A 140 8.52 -9.14 -13.90
N LYS A 141 8.81 -8.70 -12.66
CA LYS A 141 8.22 -9.26 -11.43
C LYS A 141 7.27 -8.26 -10.77
N GLY A 142 6.42 -8.78 -9.89
CA GLY A 142 5.57 -7.95 -9.04
C GLY A 142 6.37 -7.31 -7.91
N HIS A 143 6.26 -5.98 -7.77
CA HIS A 143 6.91 -5.21 -6.71
C HIS A 143 5.88 -4.54 -5.81
N GLN A 144 6.18 -4.41 -4.52
CA GLN A 144 5.36 -3.61 -3.62
C GLN A 144 5.58 -2.14 -3.95
N VAL A 145 4.51 -1.38 -4.12
CA VAL A 145 4.61 0.06 -4.38
C VAL A 145 3.59 0.82 -3.57
N VAL A 146 3.94 2.06 -3.27
CA VAL A 146 3.01 3.10 -2.81
C VAL A 146 2.89 4.11 -3.94
N VAL A 147 1.67 4.37 -4.37
CA VAL A 147 1.39 5.29 -5.48
C VAL A 147 0.21 6.18 -5.15
N ASP A 148 0.25 7.40 -5.67
CA ASP A 148 -0.89 8.30 -5.64
C ASP A 148 -1.68 8.13 -6.94
N ILE A 149 -2.94 7.68 -6.83
CA ILE A 149 -3.82 7.43 -7.98
C ILE A 149 -4.92 8.48 -8.08
N GLY A 150 -5.20 8.90 -9.31
CA GLY A 150 -6.29 9.80 -9.66
C GLY A 150 -7.30 9.11 -10.58
N TYR A 151 -8.57 9.52 -10.48
CA TYR A 151 -9.62 9.03 -11.37
C TYR A 151 -9.46 9.64 -12.78
N ASN A 152 -9.56 8.80 -13.81
CA ASN A 152 -9.70 9.27 -15.17
C ASN A 152 -11.19 9.50 -15.46
N ASP A 153 -11.62 10.75 -15.57
CA ASP A 153 -13.01 11.10 -15.90
C ASP A 153 -13.52 10.48 -17.22
N ALA A 154 -12.60 10.18 -18.14
CA ALA A 154 -12.93 9.54 -19.41
C ALA A 154 -13.11 8.01 -19.28
N ALA A 155 -12.59 7.41 -18.21
CA ALA A 155 -12.72 5.97 -17.96
C ALA A 155 -14.13 5.64 -17.51
N ARG A 156 -14.73 4.66 -18.18
CA ARG A 156 -16.05 4.11 -17.80
C ARG A 156 -15.94 3.03 -16.74
N ASP A 157 -14.76 2.45 -16.60
CA ASP A 157 -14.48 1.38 -15.65
C ASP A 157 -13.66 1.95 -14.48
N PRO A 158 -14.13 1.82 -13.23
CA PRO A 158 -13.40 2.31 -12.08
C PRO A 158 -12.05 1.61 -11.91
N SER A 159 -11.86 0.39 -12.43
CA SER A 159 -10.57 -0.32 -12.37
C SER A 159 -9.45 0.33 -13.20
N ILE A 160 -9.74 1.38 -13.97
CA ILE A 160 -8.78 2.13 -14.76
C ILE A 160 -8.38 3.41 -14.01
N VAL A 161 -7.10 3.55 -13.69
CA VAL A 161 -6.61 4.67 -12.87
C VAL A 161 -5.42 5.36 -13.53
N ASN A 162 -5.31 6.67 -13.29
CA ASN A 162 -4.07 7.39 -13.55
C ASN A 162 -3.18 7.26 -12.32
N ILE A 163 -1.94 6.82 -12.51
CA ILE A 163 -0.91 6.93 -11.47
C ILE A 163 -0.32 8.34 -11.61
N THR A 164 -0.59 9.17 -10.62
CA THR A 164 -0.19 10.58 -10.61
C THR A 164 1.17 10.80 -9.96
N SER A 165 1.57 9.93 -9.03
CA SER A 165 2.91 9.93 -8.45
C SER A 165 3.34 8.53 -7.98
N PHE A 166 4.63 8.25 -8.13
CA PHE A 166 5.29 7.08 -7.56
C PHE A 166 5.97 7.47 -6.25
N VAL A 167 5.38 7.04 -5.12
CA VAL A 167 5.74 7.52 -3.79
C VAL A 167 6.87 6.68 -3.19
N ALA A 168 6.77 5.34 -3.28
CA ALA A 168 7.76 4.43 -2.70
C ALA A 168 7.76 3.05 -3.39
N ASP A 169 8.91 2.38 -3.37
CA ASP A 169 9.16 1.03 -3.89
C ASP A 169 8.91 -0.08 -2.84
N ASN A 170 8.27 0.28 -1.73
CA ASN A 170 7.86 -0.65 -0.67
C ASN A 170 6.78 0.01 0.22
N TRP A 171 5.92 -0.80 0.83
CA TRP A 171 4.82 -0.34 1.69
C TRP A 171 5.24 0.18 3.05
N MET A 172 6.49 -0.03 3.46
CA MET A 172 6.97 0.49 4.75
C MET A 172 7.19 2.01 4.75
N GLY A 173 7.19 2.65 3.57
CA GLY A 173 7.32 4.11 3.42
C GLY A 173 8.64 4.66 3.98
N ASP A 174 8.74 5.99 4.04
CA ASP A 174 9.79 6.67 4.79
C ASP A 174 9.41 6.67 6.30
N PRO A 175 10.29 6.22 7.20
CA PRO A 175 10.11 6.33 8.65
C PRO A 175 9.69 7.71 9.16
N GLU A 176 10.10 8.80 8.52
CA GLU A 176 9.69 10.16 8.88
C GLU A 176 8.19 10.40 8.61
N GLU A 177 7.62 9.78 7.57
CA GLU A 177 6.17 9.83 7.31
C GLU A 177 5.36 9.06 8.37
N LEU A 178 6.01 8.16 9.13
CA LEU A 178 5.37 7.42 10.22
C LEU A 178 5.29 8.24 11.51
N LYS A 179 6.12 9.28 11.70
CA LYS A 179 6.17 10.05 12.96
C LYS A 179 4.82 10.68 13.35
N PRO A 180 4.07 11.35 12.45
CA PRO A 180 2.76 11.91 12.78
C PRO A 180 1.75 10.85 13.21
N LEU A 181 1.78 9.66 12.60
CA LEU A 181 0.89 8.53 12.94
C LEU A 181 1.15 7.97 14.34
N LEU A 182 2.36 8.22 14.86
CA LEU A 182 2.81 7.79 16.18
C LEU A 182 2.66 8.87 17.25
N GLY A 183 2.20 10.06 16.87
CA GLY A 183 2.16 11.23 17.75
C GLY A 183 3.56 11.69 18.17
N LEU A 184 4.56 11.44 17.31
CA LEU A 184 5.93 11.92 17.46
C LEU A 184 6.07 13.22 16.65
N ASN A 185 6.59 14.28 17.28
CA ASN A 185 6.87 15.57 16.66
C ASN A 185 8.34 15.66 16.24
#